data_AF-A0A959NSG1-F1
#
_entry.id   AF-A0A959NSG1-F1
#
_cell.length_a   1.000
_cell.length_b   1.000
_cell.length_c   1.000
_cell.angle_alpha   90.00
_cell.angle_beta   90.00
_cell.angle_gamma   90.00
#
_symmetry.space_group_name_H-M   'P 1'
#
loop_
_entity.id
_entity.type
_entity.pdbx_description
1 polymer ?
#
loop_
_entity_poly.entity_id
_entity_poly.type
_entity_poly.pdbx_seq_one_letter_code
_entity_poly.pdbx_strand_id
1 'polypeptide(L)'
;MNTNQILGLIFTLVILTSCADTDRKLKFQESDKEKIILQENILSEKYLKTVDFKNHLYSKAFDTISEETTYEYESELWKNNKMIGGFIASTYLHPISDLNEMNQYFLSYIAGHNFEEFISPNLRYERTYEFELPFKKYRVYKIFQNDTLHMGVAFNILKENKIIFTSVVTNDKFELEIEKLIEKLNKI
;
A
#
# COMPACT_ATOMS: atom_id res chain seq x y z
N MET A 1 48.43 -7.14 18.79
CA MET A 1 47.09 -6.82 18.27
C MET A 1 46.93 -7.51 16.94
N ASN A 2 46.14 -8.58 16.89
CA ASN A 2 46.00 -9.41 15.69
C ASN A 2 45.15 -8.69 14.64
N THR A 3 45.62 -8.68 13.40
CA THR A 3 44.95 -8.13 12.21
C THR A 3 43.50 -8.59 12.04
N ASN A 4 43.16 -9.78 12.58
CA ASN A 4 41.80 -10.33 12.60
C ASN A 4 40.82 -9.56 13.50
N GLN A 5 41.29 -8.85 14.53
CA GLN A 5 40.42 -8.04 15.39
C GLN A 5 40.04 -6.69 14.74
N ILE A 6 40.90 -6.16 13.87
CA ILE A 6 40.63 -4.90 13.13
C ILE A 6 39.62 -5.16 12.01
N LEU A 7 39.76 -6.27 11.28
CA LEU A 7 38.81 -6.66 10.23
C LEU A 7 37.42 -6.98 10.79
N GLY A 8 37.35 -7.62 11.96
CA GLY A 8 36.09 -7.85 12.66
C GLY A 8 35.37 -6.55 12.99
N LEU A 9 36.08 -5.55 13.51
CA LEU A 9 35.53 -4.24 13.87
C LEU A 9 35.04 -3.41 12.67
N ILE A 10 35.69 -3.53 11.51
CA ILE A 10 35.24 -2.85 10.28
C ILE A 10 33.95 -3.50 9.74
N PHE A 11 33.83 -4.83 9.82
CA PHE A 11 32.60 -5.53 9.39
C PHE A 11 31.41 -5.23 10.30
N THR A 12 31.61 -5.06 11.61
CA THR A 12 30.53 -4.63 12.52
C THR A 12 30.13 -3.17 12.30
N LEU A 13 31.04 -2.29 11.87
CA LEU A 13 30.73 -0.89 11.60
C LEU A 13 29.87 -0.69 10.35
N VAL A 14 30.08 -1.50 9.30
CA VAL A 14 29.30 -1.45 8.04
C VAL A 14 27.87 -1.94 8.23
N ILE A 15 27.65 -2.90 9.14
CA ILE A 15 26.31 -3.44 9.45
C ILE A 15 25.51 -2.48 10.34
N LEU A 16 26.17 -1.64 11.15
CA LEU A 16 25.48 -0.66 12.01
C LEU A 16 25.04 0.62 11.26
N THR A 17 25.54 0.86 10.06
CA THR A 17 25.08 1.97 9.20
C THR A 17 23.90 1.62 8.30
N SER A 18 23.49 0.35 8.20
CA SER A 18 22.35 -0.06 7.37
C SER A 18 20.98 0.14 8.03
N CYS A 19 20.95 0.73 9.23
CA CYS A 19 19.73 1.21 9.89
C CYS A 19 19.77 2.72 10.08
N ALA A 20 20.33 3.46 9.12
CA ALA A 20 19.96 4.86 8.98
C ALA A 20 18.54 4.90 8.42
N ASP A 21 17.65 5.65 9.06
CA ASP A 21 16.33 5.96 8.53
C ASP A 21 16.54 6.76 7.22
N THR A 22 16.49 6.08 6.07
CA THR A 22 16.82 6.64 4.75
C THR A 22 15.71 7.52 4.19
N ASP A 23 14.55 7.48 4.85
CA ASP A 23 13.36 8.21 4.52
C ASP A 23 13.38 9.62 5.08
N ARG A 24 13.52 10.58 4.18
CA ARG A 24 13.32 11.98 4.51
C ARG A 24 11.83 12.27 4.55
N LYS A 25 11.28 12.45 5.76
CA LYS A 25 9.90 12.95 5.94
C LYS A 25 9.75 14.32 5.27
N LEU A 26 8.77 14.43 4.38
CA LEU A 26 8.38 15.66 3.70
C LEU A 26 7.05 16.16 4.27
N LYS A 27 6.81 17.47 4.16
CA LYS A 27 5.53 18.04 4.53
C LYS A 27 4.47 17.62 3.52
N PHE A 28 3.43 16.93 3.99
CA PHE A 28 2.24 16.62 3.19
C PHE A 28 1.45 17.91 2.89
N GLN A 29 1.00 18.05 1.64
CA GLN A 29 0.16 19.16 1.19
C GLN A 29 -1.23 18.66 0.79
N GLU A 30 -2.26 19.52 0.87
CA GLU A 30 -3.62 19.11 0.47
C GLU A 30 -3.72 18.63 -0.99
N SER A 31 -2.95 19.26 -1.89
CA SER A 31 -2.83 18.81 -3.29
C SER A 31 -2.22 17.42 -3.44
N ASP A 32 -1.48 16.92 -2.45
CA ASP A 32 -0.91 15.57 -2.49
C ASP A 32 -1.99 14.48 -2.36
N LYS A 33 -3.19 14.80 -1.84
CA LYS A 33 -4.34 13.86 -1.82
C LYS A 33 -4.79 13.43 -3.22
N GLU A 34 -4.51 14.23 -4.24
CA GLU A 34 -4.84 13.89 -5.62
C GLU A 34 -4.11 12.63 -6.08
N LYS A 35 -2.95 12.33 -5.48
CA LYS A 35 -2.11 11.16 -5.78
C LYS A 35 -2.54 9.90 -5.02
N ILE A 36 -3.47 10.00 -4.08
CA ILE A 36 -3.86 8.91 -3.18
C ILE A 36 -5.29 8.47 -3.47
N ILE A 37 -5.55 7.17 -3.46
CA ILE A 37 -6.91 6.61 -3.47
C ILE A 37 -7.51 6.74 -2.07
N LEU A 38 -8.66 7.42 -1.97
CA LEU A 38 -9.41 7.56 -0.73
C LEU A 38 -10.62 6.63 -0.72
N GLN A 39 -11.29 6.48 0.43
CA GLN A 39 -12.35 5.49 0.59
C GLN A 39 -13.55 5.77 -0.30
N GLU A 40 -13.86 7.05 -0.55
CA GLU A 40 -14.91 7.46 -1.48
C GLU A 40 -14.63 7.09 -2.93
N ASN A 41 -13.39 6.75 -3.27
CA ASN A 41 -13.02 6.32 -4.60
C ASN A 41 -13.25 4.82 -4.82
N ILE A 42 -13.54 4.05 -3.77
CA ILE A 42 -13.60 2.59 -3.86
C ILE A 42 -14.80 1.97 -3.15
N LEU A 43 -15.32 2.58 -2.08
CA LEU A 43 -16.46 2.05 -1.34
C LEU A 43 -17.77 2.69 -1.83
N SER A 44 -18.84 1.90 -1.82
CA SER A 44 -20.16 2.40 -2.20
C SER A 44 -20.67 3.50 -1.28
N GLU A 45 -21.41 4.47 -1.83
CA GLU A 45 -21.99 5.56 -1.04
C GLU A 45 -22.92 5.05 0.05
N LYS A 46 -23.57 3.91 -0.20
CA LYS A 46 -24.38 3.23 0.79
C LYS A 46 -23.53 2.75 1.97
N TYR A 47 -22.36 2.16 1.71
CA TYR A 47 -21.47 1.69 2.77
C TYR A 47 -20.83 2.86 3.54
N LEU A 48 -20.37 3.90 2.84
CA LEU A 48 -19.78 5.10 3.45
C LEU A 48 -20.72 5.79 4.46
N LYS A 49 -22.03 5.70 4.28
CA LYS A 49 -23.04 6.23 5.21
C LYS A 49 -23.23 5.39 6.48
N THR A 50 -22.66 4.18 6.53
CA THR A 50 -22.86 3.22 7.63
C THR A 50 -21.66 3.09 8.57
N VAL A 51 -20.55 3.74 8.23
CA VAL A 51 -19.29 3.67 8.97
C VAL A 51 -18.68 5.06 9.10
N ASP A 52 -18.01 5.31 10.22
CA ASP A 52 -17.22 6.51 10.44
C ASP A 52 -15.75 6.21 10.14
N PHE A 53 -15.08 7.11 9.42
CA PHE A 53 -13.63 7.08 9.27
C PHE A 53 -13.01 8.02 10.31
N LYS A 54 -12.05 7.51 11.07
CA LYS A 54 -11.38 8.25 12.14
C LYS A 54 -9.87 8.11 12.02
N ASN A 55 -9.14 8.95 12.77
CA ASN A 55 -7.67 8.93 12.84
C ASN A 55 -7.03 8.97 11.44
N HIS A 56 -7.44 9.96 10.65
CA HIS A 56 -6.88 10.18 9.31
C HIS A 56 -5.41 10.59 9.43
N LEU A 57 -4.52 9.75 8.93
CA LEU A 57 -3.08 10.00 8.89
C LEU A 57 -2.62 10.14 7.45
N TYR A 58 -1.95 11.23 7.14
CA TYR A 58 -1.37 11.48 5.82
C TYR A 58 0.13 11.64 5.96
N SER A 59 0.86 10.94 5.09
CA SER A 59 2.31 10.85 5.13
C SER A 59 2.89 11.14 3.75
N LYS A 60 4.07 11.75 3.74
CA LYS A 60 4.88 11.94 2.54
C LYS A 60 6.35 11.74 2.90
N ALA A 61 7.02 10.88 2.16
CA ALA A 61 8.43 10.59 2.35
C ALA A 61 9.18 10.63 1.03
N PHE A 62 10.48 10.89 1.12
CA PHE A 62 11.41 10.69 0.01
C PHE A 62 12.52 9.76 0.47
N ASP A 63 12.60 8.59 -0.16
CA ASP A 63 13.71 7.66 0.08
C ASP A 63 14.91 8.16 -0.71
N THR A 64 16.01 8.40 -0.02
CA THR A 64 17.24 8.92 -0.62
C THR A 64 18.06 7.86 -1.36
N ILE A 65 17.80 6.57 -1.16
CA ILE A 65 18.50 5.46 -1.83
C ILE A 65 17.83 5.15 -3.16
N SER A 66 16.51 4.91 -3.12
CA SER A 66 15.73 4.62 -4.33
C SER A 66 15.32 5.88 -5.10
N GLU A 67 15.50 7.06 -4.50
CA GLU A 67 15.03 8.36 -5.00
C GLU A 67 13.51 8.39 -5.23
N GLU A 68 12.78 7.55 -4.51
CA GLU A 68 11.33 7.44 -4.60
C GLU A 68 10.63 8.47 -3.74
N THR A 69 9.48 8.96 -4.21
CA THR A 69 8.56 9.74 -3.36
C THR A 69 7.33 8.92 -3.05
N THR A 70 7.05 8.75 -1.76
CA THR A 70 5.89 8.01 -1.26
C THR A 70 4.84 8.97 -0.71
N TYR A 71 3.58 8.68 -1.04
CA TYR A 71 2.40 9.35 -0.51
C TYR A 71 1.54 8.29 0.17
N GLU A 72 1.18 8.50 1.42
CA GLU A 72 0.44 7.51 2.20
C GLU A 72 -0.75 8.11 2.90
N TYR A 73 -1.76 7.28 3.07
CA TYR A 73 -2.96 7.57 3.80
C TYR A 73 -3.43 6.37 4.60
N GLU A 74 -3.76 6.61 5.86
CA GLU A 74 -4.30 5.63 6.78
C GLU A 74 -5.56 6.18 7.44
N SER A 75 -6.51 5.29 7.73
CA SER A 75 -7.60 5.59 8.66
C SER A 75 -8.18 4.34 9.29
N GLU A 76 -8.85 4.57 10.39
CA GLU A 76 -9.61 3.55 11.09
C GLU A 76 -11.07 3.58 10.66
N LEU A 77 -11.67 2.41 10.49
CA LEU A 77 -13.11 2.25 10.23
C LEU A 77 -13.81 1.95 11.54
N TRP A 78 -14.84 2.74 11.85
CA TRP A 78 -15.61 2.63 13.08
C TRP A 78 -17.10 2.46 12.78
N LYS A 79 -17.76 1.64 13.60
CA LYS A 79 -19.23 1.49 13.57
C LYS A 79 -19.73 1.26 14.99
N ASN A 80 -20.79 1.97 15.39
CA ASN A 80 -21.33 1.91 16.75
C ASN A 80 -20.25 2.11 17.84
N ASN A 81 -19.36 3.08 17.61
CA ASN A 81 -18.23 3.41 18.49
C ASN A 81 -17.26 2.25 18.78
N LYS A 82 -17.15 1.29 17.86
CA LYS A 82 -16.12 0.25 17.86
C LYS A 82 -15.35 0.28 16.55
N MET A 83 -14.02 0.13 16.63
CA MET A 83 -13.20 -0.11 15.46
C MET A 83 -13.60 -1.46 14.85
N ILE A 84 -13.89 -1.45 13.56
CA ILE A 84 -14.25 -2.65 12.78
C ILE A 84 -13.20 -2.97 11.73
N GLY A 85 -12.25 -2.07 11.46
CA GLY A 85 -11.32 -2.22 10.36
C GLY A 85 -10.37 -1.03 10.16
N GLY A 86 -9.64 -1.08 9.05
CA GLY A 86 -8.71 -0.05 8.60
C GLY A 86 -8.75 0.13 7.08
N PHE A 87 -8.35 1.32 6.63
CA PHE A 87 -8.10 1.65 5.24
C PHE A 87 -6.69 2.21 5.11
N ILE A 88 -5.94 1.68 4.15
CA ILE A 88 -4.58 2.09 3.85
C ILE A 88 -4.50 2.33 2.34
N ALA A 89 -3.88 3.42 1.93
CA ALA A 89 -3.54 3.66 0.54
C ALA A 89 -2.17 4.29 0.44
N SER A 90 -1.41 3.88 -0.57
CA SER A 90 -0.12 4.47 -0.87
C SER A 90 0.11 4.62 -2.36
N THR A 91 0.94 5.59 -2.72
CA THR A 91 1.42 5.78 -4.07
C THR A 91 2.90 6.11 -4.04
N TYR A 92 3.68 5.26 -4.69
CA TYR A 92 5.12 5.37 -4.84
C TYR A 92 5.39 5.92 -6.24
N LEU A 93 6.10 7.04 -6.31
CA LEU A 93 6.60 7.59 -7.57
C LEU A 93 8.08 7.29 -7.69
N HIS A 94 8.39 6.41 -8.63
CA HIS A 94 9.75 6.01 -8.94
C HIS A 94 10.38 7.01 -9.94
N PRO A 95 11.69 7.32 -9.83
CA PRO A 95 12.36 8.25 -10.74
C PRO A 95 12.45 7.72 -12.18
N ILE A 96 12.53 6.39 -12.34
CA ILE A 96 12.62 5.73 -13.65
C ILE A 96 11.23 5.62 -14.29
N SER A 97 11.13 5.95 -15.57
CA SER A 97 9.89 5.86 -16.37
C SER A 97 9.90 4.76 -17.42
N ASP A 98 11.00 4.00 -17.55
CA ASP A 98 11.04 2.82 -18.42
C ASP A 98 10.10 1.73 -17.92
N LEU A 99 9.16 1.32 -18.76
CA LEU A 99 8.11 0.38 -18.39
C LEU A 99 8.62 -1.03 -18.08
N ASN A 100 9.72 -1.48 -18.70
CA ASN A 100 10.26 -2.80 -18.45
C ASN A 100 10.95 -2.85 -17.09
N GLU A 101 11.77 -1.84 -16.79
CA GLU A 101 12.42 -1.67 -15.49
C GLU A 101 11.38 -1.49 -14.39
N MET A 102 10.36 -0.66 -14.62
CA MET A 102 9.25 -0.47 -13.69
C MET A 102 8.44 -1.75 -13.45
N ASN A 103 8.26 -2.59 -14.47
CA ASN A 103 7.57 -3.87 -14.28
C ASN A 103 8.42 -4.85 -13.46
N GLN A 104 9.75 -4.87 -13.61
CA GLN A 104 10.62 -5.67 -12.74
C GLN A 104 10.61 -5.17 -11.29
N TYR A 105 10.66 -3.85 -11.11
CA TYR A 105 10.56 -3.22 -9.80
C TYR A 105 9.22 -3.54 -9.13
N PHE A 106 8.11 -3.38 -9.85
CA PHE A 106 6.77 -3.71 -9.36
C PHE A 106 6.60 -5.18 -8.96
N LEU A 107 7.15 -6.12 -9.75
CA LEU A 107 7.13 -7.53 -9.39
C LEU A 107 7.93 -7.81 -8.12
N SER A 108 9.06 -7.12 -7.93
CA SER A 108 9.89 -7.23 -6.73
C SER A 108 9.19 -6.64 -5.50
N TYR A 109 8.56 -5.47 -5.63
CA TYR A 109 7.74 -4.83 -4.61
C TYR A 109 6.59 -5.75 -4.16
N ILE A 110 5.84 -6.29 -5.12
CA ILE A 110 4.77 -7.25 -4.84
C ILE A 110 5.33 -8.51 -4.19
N ALA A 111 6.46 -9.06 -4.66
CA ALA A 111 7.06 -10.25 -4.06
C ALA A 111 7.48 -10.02 -2.61
N GLY A 112 8.01 -8.83 -2.27
CA GLY A 112 8.33 -8.42 -0.91
C GLY A 112 7.11 -8.37 0.00
N HIS A 113 6.06 -7.66 -0.40
CA HIS A 113 4.79 -7.61 0.35
C HIS A 113 4.10 -8.97 0.45
N ASN A 114 4.06 -9.71 -0.67
CA ASN A 114 3.50 -11.05 -0.71
C ASN A 114 4.25 -12.00 0.23
N PHE A 115 5.57 -11.84 0.43
CA PHE A 115 6.32 -12.70 1.33
C PHE A 115 5.85 -12.55 2.78
N GLU A 116 5.54 -11.34 3.24
CA GLU A 116 4.97 -11.11 4.58
C GLU A 116 3.54 -11.66 4.70
N GLU A 117 2.74 -11.52 3.64
CA GLU A 117 1.36 -12.02 3.59
C GLU A 117 1.24 -13.55 3.47
N PHE A 118 2.09 -14.21 2.67
CA PHE A 118 2.08 -15.66 2.42
C PHE A 118 2.52 -16.49 3.63
N ILE A 119 3.24 -15.88 4.59
CA ILE A 119 3.70 -16.58 5.79
C ILE A 119 2.61 -16.63 6.87
N SER A 120 1.47 -15.96 6.70
CA SER A 120 0.36 -16.04 7.66
C SER A 120 -0.55 -17.24 7.36
N PRO A 121 -0.46 -18.35 8.12
CA PRO A 121 -1.24 -19.58 7.85
C PRO A 121 -2.75 -19.41 8.05
N ASN A 122 -3.20 -18.23 8.50
CA ASN A 122 -4.57 -17.92 8.82
C ASN A 122 -5.28 -17.06 7.76
N LEU A 123 -4.62 -16.71 6.65
CA LEU A 123 -5.20 -15.90 5.59
C LEU A 123 -5.64 -16.75 4.40
N ARG A 124 -6.85 -16.48 3.89
CA ARG A 124 -7.40 -17.08 2.68
C ARG A 124 -7.78 -15.98 1.69
N TYR A 125 -7.33 -16.12 0.45
CA TYR A 125 -7.66 -15.21 -0.65
C TYR A 125 -8.73 -15.82 -1.54
N GLU A 126 -9.77 -15.05 -1.86
CA GLU A 126 -10.79 -15.39 -2.85
C GLU A 126 -10.72 -14.39 -4.00
N ARG A 127 -10.64 -14.89 -5.25
CA ARG A 127 -10.63 -14.04 -6.44
C ARG A 127 -12.01 -13.42 -6.61
N THR A 128 -12.09 -12.10 -6.77
CA THR A 128 -13.37 -11.41 -6.90
C THR A 128 -13.53 -10.70 -8.24
N TYR A 129 -12.76 -9.64 -8.47
CA TYR A 129 -12.94 -8.76 -9.63
C TYR A 129 -11.69 -8.72 -10.51
N GLU A 130 -11.91 -8.58 -11.81
CA GLU A 130 -10.88 -8.25 -12.78
C GLU A 130 -11.28 -6.99 -13.52
N PHE A 131 -10.34 -6.05 -13.69
CA PHE A 131 -10.56 -4.86 -14.51
C PHE A 131 -9.31 -4.51 -15.30
N GLU A 132 -9.50 -3.83 -16.43
CA GLU A 132 -8.42 -3.43 -17.34
C GLU A 132 -8.13 -1.95 -17.13
N LEU A 133 -6.86 -1.63 -16.87
CA LEU A 133 -6.33 -0.28 -17.11
C LEU A 133 -5.46 -0.34 -18.38
N PRO A 134 -5.13 0.80 -19.02
CA PRO A 134 -4.47 0.85 -20.33
C PRO A 134 -3.16 0.05 -20.45
N PHE A 135 -2.55 -0.37 -19.33
CA PHE A 135 -1.25 -1.02 -19.30
C PHE A 135 -1.26 -2.44 -18.71
N LYS A 136 -2.33 -2.87 -18.02
CA LYS A 136 -2.42 -4.24 -17.45
C LYS A 136 -3.83 -4.60 -17.00
N LYS A 137 -4.07 -5.91 -16.90
CA LYS A 137 -5.25 -6.49 -16.25
C LYS A 137 -4.98 -6.65 -14.74
N TYR A 138 -5.84 -6.05 -13.92
CA TYR A 138 -5.73 -6.03 -12.47
C TYR A 138 -6.73 -6.99 -11.84
N ARG A 139 -6.32 -7.60 -10.72
CA ARG A 139 -7.12 -8.55 -9.94
C ARG A 139 -7.30 -8.02 -8.53
N VAL A 140 -8.54 -7.98 -8.09
CA VAL A 140 -8.89 -7.72 -6.69
C VAL A 140 -9.11 -9.07 -6.02
N TYR A 141 -8.56 -9.21 -4.82
CA TYR A 141 -8.76 -10.38 -3.98
C TYR A 141 -9.52 -9.98 -2.74
N LYS A 142 -10.46 -10.83 -2.33
CA LYS A 142 -11.08 -10.75 -1.01
C LYS A 142 -10.28 -11.59 -0.02
N ILE A 143 -9.84 -10.96 1.06
CA ILE A 143 -9.03 -11.57 2.11
C ILE A 143 -9.95 -11.98 3.25
N PHE A 144 -9.74 -13.19 3.78
CA PHE A 144 -10.40 -13.74 4.96
C PHE A 144 -9.36 -14.20 5.98
N GLN A 145 -9.57 -13.92 7.27
CA GLN A 145 -8.73 -14.43 8.36
C GLN A 145 -9.52 -15.45 9.20
N ASN A 146 -8.97 -16.66 9.41
CA ASN A 146 -9.66 -17.86 9.93
C ASN A 146 -10.89 -17.61 10.84
N ASP A 147 -12.08 -17.95 10.30
CA ASP A 147 -13.40 -18.10 10.93
C ASP A 147 -14.08 -16.89 11.62
N THR A 148 -13.43 -15.73 11.71
CA THR A 148 -14.10 -14.44 11.98
C THR A 148 -14.12 -13.63 10.69
N LEU A 149 -15.32 -13.30 10.19
CA LEU A 149 -15.65 -12.63 8.91
C LEU A 149 -15.00 -11.24 8.66
N HIS A 150 -13.73 -11.04 8.98
CA HIS A 150 -12.92 -9.96 8.47
C HIS A 150 -12.83 -10.12 6.94
N MET A 151 -13.43 -9.19 6.23
CA MET A 151 -13.38 -9.03 4.79
C MET A 151 -12.36 -7.96 4.48
N GLY A 152 -11.34 -8.32 3.71
CA GLY A 152 -10.41 -7.34 3.15
C GLY A 152 -10.44 -7.32 1.64
N VAL A 153 -10.09 -6.20 1.02
CA VAL A 153 -9.55 -6.21 -0.34
C VAL A 153 -8.25 -5.43 -0.37
N ALA A 154 -7.27 -5.95 -1.08
CA ALA A 154 -6.01 -5.27 -1.35
C ALA A 154 -5.69 -5.38 -2.84
N PHE A 155 -5.11 -4.33 -3.41
CA PHE A 155 -4.59 -4.36 -4.77
C PHE A 155 -3.34 -3.49 -4.90
N ASN A 156 -2.49 -3.92 -5.83
CA ASN A 156 -1.27 -3.26 -6.26
C ASN A 156 -1.39 -2.97 -7.75
N ILE A 157 -1.14 -1.74 -8.15
CA ILE A 157 -1.29 -1.26 -9.53
C ILE A 157 0.00 -0.62 -10.00
N LEU A 158 0.44 -0.95 -11.21
CA LEU A 158 1.54 -0.28 -11.90
C LEU A 158 0.98 0.66 -12.97
N LYS A 159 1.23 1.96 -12.85
CA LYS A 159 0.82 2.97 -13.83
C LYS A 159 1.99 3.88 -14.13
N GLU A 160 2.54 3.81 -15.35
CA GLU A 160 3.74 4.56 -15.73
C GLU A 160 4.91 4.27 -14.76
N ASN A 161 5.42 5.30 -14.09
CA ASN A 161 6.45 5.21 -13.04
C ASN A 161 5.88 5.11 -11.62
N LYS A 162 4.60 4.77 -11.48
CA LYS A 162 3.87 4.78 -10.20
C LYS A 162 3.45 3.38 -9.79
N ILE A 163 3.69 3.04 -8.53
CA ILE A 163 3.05 1.89 -7.88
C ILE A 163 1.98 2.44 -6.94
N ILE A 164 0.76 1.97 -7.10
CA ILE A 164 -0.39 2.39 -6.31
C ILE A 164 -0.91 1.18 -5.53
N PHE A 165 -0.95 1.29 -4.21
CA PHE A 165 -1.50 0.29 -3.32
C PHE A 165 -2.72 0.83 -2.61
N THR A 166 -3.70 -0.02 -2.40
CA THR A 166 -4.83 0.28 -1.51
C THR A 166 -5.33 -1.01 -0.90
N SER A 167 -5.66 -0.91 0.39
CA SER A 167 -6.24 -1.98 1.18
C SER A 167 -7.36 -1.44 2.05
N VAL A 168 -8.46 -2.17 2.11
CA VAL A 168 -9.52 -2.00 3.12
C VAL A 168 -9.71 -3.34 3.79
N VAL A 169 -9.71 -3.38 5.12
CA VAL A 169 -9.97 -4.58 5.91
C VAL A 169 -10.99 -4.24 6.97
N THR A 170 -12.09 -5.00 7.05
CA THR A 170 -13.21 -4.71 7.96
C THR A 170 -13.97 -5.97 8.35
N ASN A 171 -14.59 -6.00 9.51
CA ASN A 171 -15.54 -7.03 9.94
C ASN A 171 -16.96 -6.88 9.36
N ASP A 172 -17.20 -5.88 8.52
CA ASP A 172 -18.51 -5.56 7.96
C ASP A 172 -18.57 -5.82 6.45
N LYS A 173 -19.77 -6.13 5.94
CA LYS A 173 -19.96 -6.35 4.50
C LYS A 173 -19.95 -5.01 3.80
N PHE A 174 -19.08 -4.89 2.79
CA PHE A 174 -19.00 -3.72 1.93
C PHE A 174 -19.08 -4.13 0.45
N GLU A 175 -19.32 -3.12 -0.38
CA GLU A 175 -19.37 -3.24 -1.83
C GLU A 175 -18.38 -2.25 -2.45
N LEU A 176 -17.78 -2.67 -3.56
CA LEU A 176 -16.78 -1.89 -4.29
C LEU A 176 -17.42 -1.15 -5.45
N GLU A 177 -17.08 0.13 -5.61
CA GLU A 177 -17.43 0.96 -6.77
C GLU A 177 -16.25 0.96 -7.74
N ILE A 178 -16.14 -0.11 -8.53
CA ILE A 178 -14.99 -0.31 -9.44
C ILE A 178 -14.87 0.84 -10.46
N GLU A 179 -15.97 1.40 -10.92
CA GLU A 179 -15.95 2.54 -11.86
C GLU A 179 -15.32 3.79 -11.24
N LYS A 180 -15.64 4.10 -9.97
CA LYS A 180 -15.02 5.22 -9.24
C LYS A 180 -13.53 4.98 -9.02
N LEU A 181 -13.14 3.73 -8.77
CA LEU A 181 -11.74 3.36 -8.61
C LEU A 181 -10.98 3.59 -9.92
N ILE A 182 -11.52 3.13 -11.05
CA ILE A 182 -10.93 3.34 -12.38
C ILE A 182 -10.84 4.84 -12.71
N GLU A 183 -11.90 5.61 -12.43
CA GLU A 183 -11.89 7.06 -12.64
C GLU A 183 -10.77 7.74 -11.84
N LYS A 184 -10.61 7.37 -10.56
CA LYS A 184 -9.54 7.90 -9.71
C LYS A 184 -8.17 7.50 -10.22
N LEU A 185 -7.97 6.24 -10.60
CA LEU A 185 -6.71 5.74 -11.14
C LEU A 185 -6.28 6.46 -12.41
N ASN A 186 -7.23 6.87 -13.26
CA ASN A 186 -6.92 7.64 -14.47
C ASN A 186 -6.47 9.08 -14.16
N LYS A 187 -6.82 9.62 -12.99
CA LYS A 187 -6.45 10.98 -12.55
C LYS A 187 -5.11 11.02 -11.79
N ILE A 188 -4.63 9.89 -11.26
CA ILE A 188 -3.32 9.75 -10.61
C ILE A 188 -2.22 9.57 -11.67
#